data_AF-L1KRR5-F1
#
_entry.id   AF-L1KRR5-F1
#
_cell.length_a   1.000
_cell.length_b   1.000
_cell.length_c   1.000
_cell.angle_alpha   90.00
_cell.angle_beta   90.00
_cell.angle_gamma   90.00
#
_symmetry.space_group_name_H-M   'P 1'
#
loop_
_entity.id
_entity.type
_entity.pdbx_description
1 polymer ?
#
loop_
_entity_poly.entity_id
_entity_poly.type
_entity_poly.pdbx_seq_one_letter_code
_entity_poly.pdbx_strand_id
1 'polypeptide(L)'
;MSRVLGVRSLLRLREVRPVRTRSGLLGLATAVTALALTASGCVVVRGDLEIVPTATRAEATRALEEFTTAYNAADKANDQSLDANRVTGALADIDGGKLRSGARINPTGNPDHVPLKLTDVRYTIPEKAAWPRWFMADATANKGRSTDRWLFVFTRDGLDDLWEVSFLTIVAADEMPEFQKDADGYAQVVAPDDTALSIAPEELPEKYGTYLAQDSAVFADGPYTSQERTQRQQNAKRPGIVRQYIDEGLTNGDYAPVGLRTEDGGALVFFTMRHYEKQTAAQGVDIPVNDEAVKALMTGEPKESLTLEFVSNQAVLDPAKTASDQQVKFLSQVGGLTGARGE
;
A
#
# COMPACT_ATOMS: atom_id res chain seq x y z
N MET A 1 -24.84 30.47 38.16
CA MET A 1 -24.15 31.28 39.20
C MET A 1 -22.66 31.16 38.91
N SER A 2 -22.01 32.08 38.18
CA SER A 2 -21.62 33.44 38.56
C SER A 2 -20.64 33.49 39.75
N ARG A 3 -19.34 33.64 39.45
CA ARG A 3 -18.52 34.81 39.86
C ARG A 3 -17.13 34.82 39.20
N VAL A 4 -16.68 36.04 38.88
CA VAL A 4 -15.35 36.43 38.34
C VAL A 4 -14.76 37.48 39.32
N LEU A 5 -13.50 37.91 39.12
CA LEU A 5 -12.70 38.90 39.88
C LEU A 5 -12.01 38.29 41.13
N GLY A 6 -10.78 38.63 41.54
CA GLY A 6 -9.74 39.60 41.10
C GLY A 6 -8.67 39.77 42.21
N VAL A 7 -7.66 40.66 42.19
CA VAL A 7 -7.07 41.53 41.15
C VAL A 7 -5.81 42.26 41.73
N ARG A 8 -4.74 42.52 40.93
CA ARG A 8 -3.55 43.40 41.19
C ARG A 8 -2.52 43.03 42.30
N SER A 9 -1.23 43.18 41.95
CA SER A 9 -0.43 44.32 42.44
C SER A 9 0.80 44.61 41.57
N LEU A 10 1.12 45.88 41.38
CA LEU A 10 2.32 46.44 40.73
C LEU A 10 2.83 47.57 41.63
N LEU A 11 4.16 47.73 41.77
CA LEU A 11 4.90 48.99 41.95
C LEU A 11 6.28 48.74 42.63
N ARG A 12 7.37 49.13 41.96
CA ARG A 12 8.14 50.35 42.27
C ARG A 12 9.39 50.49 41.38
N LEU A 13 9.46 51.59 40.64
CA LEU A 13 10.68 52.14 40.07
C LEU A 13 11.51 52.84 41.14
N ARG A 14 12.84 52.90 40.96
CA ARG A 14 13.68 53.93 41.58
C ARG A 14 14.88 54.26 40.68
N GLU A 15 14.88 55.47 40.10
CA GLU A 15 16.05 56.04 39.44
C GLU A 15 17.11 56.48 40.48
N VAL A 16 18.39 56.47 40.07
CA VAL A 16 19.41 57.44 40.55
C VAL A 16 20.22 57.93 39.34
N ARG A 17 20.64 59.20 39.38
CA ARG A 17 21.11 60.03 38.25
C ARG A 17 22.66 60.20 38.23
N PRO A 18 23.26 60.94 37.27
CA PRO A 18 24.54 60.57 36.65
C PRO A 18 25.76 61.41 37.10
N VAL A 19 26.94 61.07 36.58
CA VAL A 19 28.15 61.92 36.55
C VAL A 19 28.61 62.15 35.11
N ARG A 20 29.14 63.34 34.81
CA ARG A 20 29.40 63.87 33.46
C ARG A 20 30.68 64.72 33.43
N THR A 21 31.71 64.32 32.65
CA THR A 21 32.86 65.11 32.14
C THR A 21 34.01 64.16 31.73
N ARG A 22 34.95 64.43 30.81
CA ARG A 22 35.04 65.35 29.63
C ARG A 22 36.30 64.93 28.83
N SER A 23 36.24 65.03 27.50
CA SER A 23 37.33 65.39 26.55
C SER A 23 38.70 64.65 26.48
N GLY A 24 39.13 64.31 25.25
CA GLY A 24 40.51 63.96 24.86
C GLY A 24 40.53 62.82 23.80
N LEU A 25 40.57 63.09 22.48
CA LEU A 25 41.73 63.41 21.60
C LEU A 25 42.72 62.25 21.35
N LEU A 26 42.73 61.80 20.08
CA LEU A 26 43.75 61.06 19.29
C LEU A 26 44.37 59.75 19.85
N GLY A 27 44.41 58.73 19.00
CA GLY A 27 45.32 57.58 19.11
C GLY A 27 44.99 56.45 18.12
N LEU A 28 45.83 56.22 17.11
CA LEU A 28 45.73 55.04 16.24
C LEU A 28 46.28 53.80 16.95
N ALA A 29 45.58 52.66 16.84
CA ALA A 29 46.18 51.32 16.88
C ALA A 29 45.18 50.26 16.37
N THR A 30 45.39 49.74 15.16
CA THR A 30 44.66 48.59 14.62
C THR A 30 45.24 47.28 15.15
N ALA A 31 44.49 46.55 15.97
CA ALA A 31 44.74 45.14 16.30
C ALA A 31 43.46 44.45 16.77
N VAL A 32 42.60 44.01 15.82
CA VAL A 32 41.47 43.12 16.13
C VAL A 32 41.87 41.69 15.80
N THR A 33 42.25 40.93 16.83
CA THR A 33 42.50 39.50 16.73
C THR A 33 41.17 38.77 16.59
N ALA A 34 40.69 38.61 15.36
CA ALA A 34 39.46 37.85 15.10
C ALA A 34 39.70 36.35 15.36
N LEU A 35 39.25 35.88 16.52
CA LEU A 35 39.12 34.45 16.82
C LEU A 35 38.03 33.86 15.91
N ALA A 36 38.45 33.31 14.77
CA ALA A 36 37.59 32.52 13.90
C ALA A 36 37.25 31.20 14.60
N LEU A 37 36.10 31.17 15.28
CA LEU A 37 35.47 29.94 15.74
C LEU A 37 35.00 29.15 14.50
N THR A 38 35.87 28.29 13.97
CA THR A 38 35.50 27.26 13.00
C THR A 38 34.66 26.21 13.71
N ALA A 39 33.37 26.51 13.87
CA ALA A 39 32.37 25.51 14.20
C ALA A 39 32.20 24.58 12.99
N SER A 40 33.10 23.60 12.88
CA SER A 40 33.00 22.46 11.96
C SER A 40 31.86 21.55 12.43
N GLY A 41 30.63 22.08 12.41
CA GLY A 41 29.43 21.31 12.66
C GLY A 41 29.29 20.30 11.55
N CYS A 42 29.58 19.03 11.85
CA CYS A 42 29.12 17.92 11.04
C CYS A 42 27.59 17.99 11.02
N VAL A 43 27.03 18.59 9.97
CA VAL A 43 25.60 18.53 9.70
C VAL A 43 25.31 17.08 9.37
N VAL A 44 24.90 16.32 10.38
CA VAL A 44 24.20 15.06 10.17
C VAL A 44 22.88 15.45 9.54
N VAL A 45 22.85 15.48 8.21
CA VAL A 45 21.59 15.54 7.46
C VAL A 45 20.86 14.25 7.84
N ARG A 46 19.81 14.42 8.65
CA ARG A 46 18.87 13.36 8.98
C ARG A 46 18.03 13.08 7.74
N GLY A 47 18.57 12.24 6.85
CA GLY A 47 17.92 11.79 5.62
C GLY A 47 16.63 11.00 5.86
N ASP A 48 16.35 10.64 7.11
CA ASP A 48 15.05 10.18 7.61
C ASP A 48 13.96 11.27 7.57
N LEU A 49 14.31 12.56 7.49
CA LEU A 49 13.37 13.70 7.51
C LEU A 49 13.31 14.49 6.20
N GLU A 50 14.22 14.24 5.25
CA GLU A 50 14.24 14.99 3.99
C GLU A 50 13.19 14.43 3.02
N ILE A 51 12.21 15.26 2.66
CA ILE A 51 11.21 14.94 1.63
C ILE A 51 11.88 15.13 0.27
N VAL A 52 11.98 14.03 -0.49
CA VAL A 52 12.58 13.99 -1.82
C VAL A 52 11.86 12.95 -2.69
N PRO A 53 12.00 13.00 -4.03
CA PRO A 53 11.41 12.02 -4.92
C PRO A 53 11.84 10.59 -4.60
N THR A 54 10.90 9.63 -4.63
CA THR A 54 11.20 8.24 -4.28
C THR A 54 12.05 7.50 -5.31
N ALA A 55 11.96 7.94 -6.57
CA ALA A 55 12.65 7.37 -7.72
C ALA A 55 12.96 8.46 -8.74
N THR A 56 13.96 8.24 -9.57
CA THR A 56 14.04 8.89 -10.88
C THR A 56 13.19 8.15 -11.90
N ARG A 57 12.72 8.84 -12.96
CA ARG A 57 11.99 8.18 -14.06
C ARG A 57 12.83 7.08 -14.76
N ALA A 58 14.16 7.22 -14.74
CA ALA A 58 15.08 6.22 -15.30
C ALA A 58 15.15 4.95 -14.44
N GLU A 59 15.20 5.06 -13.11
CA GLU A 59 15.06 3.93 -12.20
C GLU A 59 13.69 3.26 -12.36
N ALA A 60 12.61 4.05 -12.36
CA ALA A 60 11.24 3.52 -12.48
C ALA A 60 11.03 2.74 -13.79
N THR A 61 11.60 3.23 -14.90
CA THR A 61 11.57 2.52 -16.19
C THR A 61 12.34 1.21 -16.13
N ARG A 62 13.56 1.23 -15.60
CA ARG A 62 14.39 0.01 -15.47
C ARG A 62 13.73 -1.02 -14.56
N ALA A 63 13.15 -0.59 -13.44
CA ALA A 63 12.45 -1.46 -12.50
C ALA A 63 11.30 -2.21 -13.18
N LEU A 64 10.49 -1.51 -13.98
CA LEU A 64 9.38 -2.13 -14.73
C LEU A 64 9.87 -3.10 -15.81
N GLU A 65 10.94 -2.76 -16.55
CA GLU A 65 11.54 -3.66 -17.55
C GLU A 65 12.11 -4.94 -16.90
N GLU A 66 12.82 -4.80 -15.79
CA GLU A 66 13.43 -5.90 -15.06
C GLU A 66 12.39 -6.80 -14.37
N PHE A 67 11.37 -6.22 -13.73
CA PHE A 67 10.19 -6.96 -13.23
C PHE A 67 9.49 -7.70 -14.37
N THR A 68 9.15 -7.03 -15.47
CA THR A 68 8.41 -7.65 -16.58
C THR A 68 9.21 -8.80 -17.22
N THR A 69 10.54 -8.70 -17.23
CA THR A 69 11.42 -9.76 -17.72
C THR A 69 11.43 -10.96 -16.78
N ALA A 70 11.60 -10.73 -15.47
CA ALA A 70 11.62 -11.78 -14.44
C ALA A 70 10.26 -12.49 -14.33
N TYR A 71 9.18 -11.71 -14.23
CA TYR A 71 7.79 -12.18 -14.18
C TYR A 71 7.45 -13.13 -15.35
N ASN A 72 7.85 -12.75 -16.57
CA ASN A 72 7.64 -13.59 -17.75
C ASN A 72 8.49 -14.87 -17.74
N ALA A 73 9.70 -14.84 -17.15
CA ALA A 73 10.52 -16.04 -16.99
C ALA A 73 9.90 -17.00 -15.97
N ALA A 74 9.47 -16.48 -14.81
CA ALA A 74 8.78 -17.22 -13.75
C ALA A 74 7.48 -17.85 -14.26
N ASP A 75 6.59 -17.06 -14.88
CA ASP A 75 5.32 -17.50 -15.47
C ASP A 75 5.52 -18.57 -16.55
N LYS A 76 6.58 -18.47 -17.37
CA LYS A 76 6.90 -19.48 -18.39
C LYS A 76 7.38 -20.80 -17.78
N ALA A 77 8.17 -20.74 -16.71
CA ALA A 77 8.77 -21.92 -16.07
C ALA A 77 7.88 -22.56 -15.00
N ASN A 78 6.82 -21.85 -14.55
CA ASN A 78 6.15 -22.09 -13.27
C ASN A 78 7.12 -22.04 -12.08
N ASP A 79 8.10 -21.13 -12.10
CA ASP A 79 9.19 -21.09 -11.11
C ASP A 79 9.32 -19.71 -10.45
N GLN A 80 8.84 -19.61 -9.21
CA GLN A 80 8.90 -18.41 -8.38
C GLN A 80 10.34 -17.99 -8.03
N SER A 81 11.34 -18.86 -8.14
CA SER A 81 12.73 -18.46 -7.89
C SER A 81 13.29 -17.49 -8.94
N LEU A 82 12.63 -17.38 -10.11
CA LEU A 82 13.04 -16.52 -11.21
C LEU A 82 12.60 -15.06 -11.05
N ASP A 83 11.56 -14.79 -10.25
CA ASP A 83 11.08 -13.43 -9.93
C ASP A 83 11.12 -13.07 -8.43
N ALA A 84 11.57 -13.96 -7.55
CA ALA A 84 11.64 -13.77 -6.09
C ALA A 84 12.38 -12.50 -5.58
N ASN A 85 13.24 -11.87 -6.38
CA ASN A 85 13.92 -10.59 -6.03
C ASN A 85 13.29 -9.37 -6.77
N ARG A 86 12.05 -9.52 -7.25
CA ARG A 86 11.30 -8.57 -8.09
C ARG A 86 9.82 -8.47 -7.71
N VAL A 87 9.34 -9.38 -6.87
CA VAL A 87 8.00 -9.36 -6.29
C VAL A 87 8.15 -9.53 -4.79
N THR A 88 7.38 -8.77 -4.03
CA THR A 88 7.31 -8.88 -2.57
C THR A 88 5.86 -8.78 -2.10
N GLY A 89 5.65 -8.90 -0.79
CA GLY A 89 4.35 -8.76 -0.14
C GLY A 89 3.24 -9.58 -0.80
N ALA A 90 2.10 -8.93 -1.02
CA ALA A 90 0.90 -9.57 -1.53
C ALA A 90 1.06 -10.12 -2.95
N LEU A 91 1.80 -9.46 -3.84
CA LEU A 91 2.02 -9.98 -5.18
C LEU A 91 2.86 -11.26 -5.16
N ALA A 92 3.91 -11.32 -4.34
CA ALA A 92 4.73 -12.52 -4.18
C ALA A 92 3.92 -13.72 -3.64
N ASP A 93 2.94 -13.47 -2.77
CA ASP A 93 2.01 -14.50 -2.29
C ASP A 93 1.03 -14.96 -3.38
N ILE A 94 0.39 -14.01 -4.09
CA ILE A 94 -0.62 -14.27 -5.14
C ILE A 94 0.00 -15.03 -6.32
N ASP A 95 1.02 -14.47 -6.96
CA ASP A 95 1.67 -15.11 -8.11
C ASP A 95 2.49 -16.32 -7.66
N GLY A 96 3.07 -16.31 -6.45
CA GLY A 96 3.69 -17.50 -5.87
C GLY A 96 2.72 -18.68 -5.75
N GLY A 97 1.48 -18.44 -5.32
CA GLY A 97 0.43 -19.47 -5.29
C GLY A 97 0.12 -20.05 -6.66
N LYS A 98 -0.02 -19.18 -7.68
CA LYS A 98 -0.17 -19.55 -9.10
C LYS A 98 1.01 -20.38 -9.60
N LEU A 99 2.25 -19.96 -9.34
CA LEU A 99 3.45 -20.64 -9.82
C LEU A 99 3.66 -21.99 -9.13
N ARG A 100 3.48 -22.07 -7.80
CA ARG A 100 3.59 -23.33 -7.03
C ARG A 100 2.52 -24.37 -7.43
N SER A 101 1.29 -23.93 -7.74
CA SER A 101 0.26 -24.84 -8.28
C SER A 101 0.57 -25.24 -9.72
N GLY A 102 0.91 -24.27 -10.57
CA GLY A 102 1.34 -24.49 -11.95
C GLY A 102 2.50 -25.48 -12.08
N ALA A 103 3.49 -25.43 -11.19
CA ALA A 103 4.64 -26.33 -11.19
C ALA A 103 4.28 -27.80 -10.90
N ARG A 104 3.21 -28.04 -10.14
CA ARG A 104 2.72 -29.38 -9.80
C ARG A 104 1.81 -29.95 -10.89
N ILE A 105 1.04 -29.10 -11.56
CA ILE A 105 0.16 -29.48 -12.67
C ILE A 105 0.97 -29.66 -13.96
N ASN A 106 1.86 -28.70 -14.27
CA ASN A 106 2.68 -28.61 -15.47
C ASN A 106 4.17 -28.45 -15.10
N PRO A 107 4.86 -29.54 -14.67
CA PRO A 107 6.24 -29.49 -14.19
C PRO A 107 7.30 -29.19 -15.26
N THR A 108 6.92 -29.15 -16.54
CA THR A 108 7.79 -28.79 -17.67
C THR A 108 7.67 -27.30 -18.07
N GLY A 109 6.99 -26.49 -17.26
CA GLY A 109 6.66 -25.09 -17.55
C GLY A 109 5.22 -24.89 -18.02
N ASN A 110 4.79 -23.64 -18.09
CA ASN A 110 3.42 -23.24 -18.38
C ASN A 110 3.10 -23.41 -19.89
N PRO A 111 2.17 -24.30 -20.28
CA PRO A 111 1.82 -24.52 -21.68
C PRO A 111 1.07 -23.33 -22.30
N ASP A 112 0.36 -22.55 -21.47
CA ASP A 112 -0.46 -21.40 -21.87
C ASP A 112 0.30 -20.07 -21.73
N HIS A 113 1.63 -20.11 -21.59
CA HIS A 113 2.44 -18.91 -21.39
C HIS A 113 2.35 -17.94 -22.59
N VAL A 114 1.74 -16.79 -22.32
CA VAL A 114 1.81 -15.61 -23.18
C VAL A 114 2.58 -14.53 -22.43
N PRO A 115 3.70 -14.01 -22.96
CA PRO A 115 4.45 -12.93 -22.32
C PRO A 115 3.57 -11.70 -22.07
N LEU A 116 3.58 -11.20 -20.84
CA LEU A 116 3.10 -9.87 -20.49
C LEU A 116 3.92 -8.82 -21.24
N LYS A 117 3.22 -7.90 -21.90
CA LYS A 117 3.77 -6.74 -22.60
C LYS A 117 3.01 -5.51 -22.13
N LEU A 118 3.74 -4.48 -21.75
CA LEU A 118 3.21 -3.22 -21.22
C LEU A 118 3.49 -2.09 -22.21
N THR A 119 2.50 -1.23 -22.43
CA THR A 119 2.54 -0.05 -23.32
C THR A 119 1.79 1.12 -22.69
N ASP A 120 1.94 2.33 -23.24
CA ASP A 120 1.42 3.59 -22.66
C ASP A 120 1.75 3.76 -21.16
N VAL A 121 2.98 3.42 -20.78
CA VAL A 121 3.41 3.44 -19.38
C VAL A 121 3.53 4.87 -18.86
N ARG A 122 2.86 5.12 -17.75
CA ARG A 122 2.95 6.35 -16.96
C ARG A 122 3.56 6.01 -15.61
N TYR A 123 4.33 6.94 -15.05
CA TYR A 123 4.96 6.80 -13.74
C TYR A 123 4.45 7.92 -12.84
N THR A 124 3.87 7.56 -11.73
CA THR A 124 3.48 8.46 -10.66
C THR A 124 4.47 8.28 -9.53
N ILE A 125 5.46 9.16 -9.51
CA ILE A 125 6.56 9.17 -8.54
C ILE A 125 6.20 10.18 -7.46
N PRO A 126 6.02 9.76 -6.20
CA PRO A 126 5.80 10.68 -5.11
C PRO A 126 7.09 11.24 -4.50
N GLU A 127 6.96 12.31 -3.72
CA GLU A 127 7.98 12.68 -2.73
C GLU A 127 7.63 12.16 -1.34
N LYS A 128 8.61 11.66 -0.58
CA LYS A 128 8.46 11.37 0.85
C LYS A 128 9.79 11.40 1.58
N ALA A 129 9.70 11.57 2.90
CA ALA A 129 10.78 11.26 3.82
C ALA A 129 10.79 9.76 4.19
N ALA A 130 11.90 9.29 4.77
CA ALA A 130 12.12 7.93 5.27
C ALA A 130 11.93 6.77 4.25
N TRP A 131 12.15 5.55 4.72
CA TRP A 131 11.95 4.29 4.00
C TRP A 131 10.59 3.64 4.37
N PRO A 132 10.05 2.70 3.56
CA PRO A 132 10.47 2.36 2.20
C PRO A 132 10.32 3.53 1.21
N ARG A 133 11.03 3.46 0.08
CA ARG A 133 10.76 4.30 -1.10
C ARG A 133 9.78 3.54 -1.98
N TRP A 134 8.80 4.21 -2.57
CA TRP A 134 7.85 3.56 -3.49
C TRP A 134 7.38 4.49 -4.61
N PHE A 135 7.00 3.92 -5.75
CA PHE A 135 6.35 4.64 -6.85
C PHE A 135 5.29 3.76 -7.52
N MET A 136 4.35 4.37 -8.23
CA MET A 136 3.37 3.64 -9.04
C MET A 136 3.73 3.74 -10.52
N ALA A 137 3.70 2.62 -11.24
CA ALA A 137 3.63 2.59 -12.69
C ALA A 137 2.23 2.12 -13.12
N ASP A 138 1.62 2.81 -14.08
CA ASP A 138 0.35 2.38 -14.66
C ASP A 138 0.46 2.26 -16.20
N ALA A 139 -0.04 1.16 -16.76
CA ALA A 139 0.20 0.79 -18.14
C ALA A 139 -0.99 0.04 -18.77
N THR A 140 -1.09 0.07 -20.10
CA THR A 140 -1.93 -0.87 -20.86
C THR A 140 -1.17 -2.18 -21.03
N ALA A 141 -1.82 -3.30 -20.71
CA ALA A 141 -1.26 -4.64 -20.93
C ALA A 141 -1.87 -5.32 -22.18
N ASN A 142 -1.16 -6.30 -22.72
CA ASN A 142 -1.72 -7.26 -23.70
C ASN A 142 -2.62 -8.34 -23.08
N LYS A 143 -2.98 -8.22 -21.80
CA LYS A 143 -3.83 -9.12 -21.01
C LYS A 143 -4.93 -8.28 -20.34
N GLY A 144 -6.11 -8.87 -20.10
CA GLY A 144 -7.29 -8.13 -19.60
C GLY A 144 -8.01 -7.36 -20.72
N ARG A 145 -8.80 -6.34 -20.38
CA ARG A 145 -9.48 -5.48 -21.38
C ARG A 145 -8.52 -4.37 -21.81
N SER A 146 -8.56 -3.97 -23.08
CA SER A 146 -7.73 -2.87 -23.61
C SER A 146 -8.10 -1.48 -23.05
N THR A 147 -9.21 -1.38 -22.34
CA THR A 147 -9.67 -0.18 -21.61
C THR A 147 -9.19 -0.13 -20.16
N ASP A 148 -8.47 -1.15 -19.69
CA ASP A 148 -7.98 -1.22 -18.31
C ASP A 148 -6.53 -0.72 -18.21
N ARG A 149 -6.19 -0.14 -17.06
CA ARG A 149 -4.83 0.15 -16.61
C ARG A 149 -4.42 -0.94 -15.63
N TRP A 150 -3.23 -1.50 -15.83
CA TRP A 150 -2.55 -2.34 -14.85
C TRP A 150 -1.68 -1.44 -13.98
N LEU A 151 -1.93 -1.44 -12.67
CA LEU A 151 -1.27 -0.56 -11.70
C LEU A 151 -0.29 -1.41 -10.88
N PHE A 152 0.99 -1.05 -10.97
CA PHE A 152 2.09 -1.70 -10.27
C PHE A 152 2.64 -0.72 -9.23
N VAL A 153 2.63 -1.12 -7.95
CA VAL A 153 3.34 -0.38 -6.90
C VAL A 153 4.69 -1.05 -6.69
N PHE A 154 5.76 -0.32 -6.96
CA PHE A 154 7.13 -0.73 -6.68
C PHE A 154 7.58 -0.18 -5.34
N THR A 155 8.21 -1.02 -4.51
CA THR A 155 8.81 -0.67 -3.22
C THR A 155 10.30 -1.05 -3.20
N ARG A 156 11.07 -0.40 -2.32
CA ARG A 156 12.42 -0.82 -1.88
C ARG A 156 12.70 -0.26 -0.49
N ASP A 157 13.35 -1.06 0.36
CA ASP A 157 13.62 -0.72 1.77
C ASP A 157 14.93 0.07 2.00
N GLY A 158 15.85 0.06 1.03
CA GLY A 158 17.15 0.72 1.10
C GLY A 158 17.68 1.22 -0.24
N LEU A 159 18.85 1.87 -0.19
CA LEU A 159 19.50 2.46 -1.38
C LEU A 159 20.07 1.40 -2.34
N ASP A 160 20.61 0.32 -1.78
CA ASP A 160 21.27 -0.76 -2.51
C ASP A 160 20.31 -1.92 -2.85
N ASP A 161 19.06 -1.85 -2.37
CA ASP A 161 18.04 -2.86 -2.60
C ASP A 161 17.40 -2.72 -3.99
N LEU A 162 16.92 -3.84 -4.53
CA LEU A 162 16.21 -3.85 -5.80
C LEU A 162 14.81 -3.26 -5.65
N TRP A 163 14.28 -2.75 -6.75
CA TRP A 163 12.87 -2.42 -6.86
C TRP A 163 12.04 -3.69 -7.06
N GLU A 164 11.07 -3.90 -6.17
CA GLU A 164 10.17 -5.05 -6.15
C GLU A 164 8.72 -4.60 -6.21
N VAL A 165 7.86 -5.34 -6.90
CA VAL A 165 6.42 -5.03 -6.97
C VAL A 165 5.71 -5.66 -5.77
N SER A 166 5.11 -4.84 -4.91
CA SER A 166 4.30 -5.28 -3.77
C SER A 166 2.81 -5.40 -4.11
N PHE A 167 2.27 -4.45 -4.88
CA PHE A 167 0.88 -4.45 -5.35
C PHE A 167 0.79 -4.52 -6.87
N LEU A 168 -0.11 -5.36 -7.36
CA LEU A 168 -0.63 -5.33 -8.73
C LEU A 168 -2.16 -5.35 -8.69
N THR A 169 -2.79 -4.34 -9.30
CA THR A 169 -4.25 -4.27 -9.50
C THR A 169 -4.59 -3.86 -10.93
N ILE A 170 -5.88 -3.99 -11.32
CA ILE A 170 -6.36 -3.70 -12.67
C ILE A 170 -7.60 -2.81 -12.56
N VAL A 171 -7.50 -1.55 -13.00
CA VAL A 171 -8.51 -0.50 -12.85
C VAL A 171 -9.00 -0.05 -14.23
N ALA A 172 -10.30 0.23 -14.40
CA ALA A 172 -10.81 0.78 -15.65
C ALA A 172 -10.24 2.19 -15.89
N ALA A 173 -9.80 2.50 -17.12
CA ALA A 173 -9.08 3.75 -17.40
C ALA A 173 -9.91 5.03 -17.18
N ASP A 174 -11.24 4.92 -17.22
CA ASP A 174 -12.21 5.99 -16.90
C ASP A 174 -12.53 6.11 -15.40
N GLU A 175 -12.07 5.16 -14.57
CA GLU A 175 -12.15 5.20 -13.11
C GLU A 175 -10.82 5.60 -12.45
N MET A 176 -9.76 5.84 -13.24
CA MET A 176 -8.48 6.35 -12.74
C MET A 176 -8.63 7.81 -12.28
N PRO A 177 -8.25 8.14 -11.04
CA PRO A 177 -8.30 9.51 -10.56
C PRO A 177 -7.15 10.36 -11.09
N GLU A 178 -7.31 11.69 -11.04
CA GLU A 178 -6.20 12.63 -11.19
C GLU A 178 -5.50 12.82 -9.84
N PHE A 179 -4.17 12.75 -9.83
CA PHE A 179 -3.34 12.81 -8.62
C PHE A 179 -2.87 14.23 -8.33
N GLN A 180 -3.03 14.67 -7.09
CA GLN A 180 -2.46 15.92 -6.61
C GLN A 180 -0.94 15.88 -6.74
N LYS A 181 -0.41 16.87 -7.46
CA LYS A 181 1.03 17.05 -7.68
C LYS A 181 1.53 18.39 -7.17
N ASP A 182 2.83 18.47 -6.96
CA ASP A 182 3.55 19.71 -6.69
C ASP A 182 3.91 20.47 -8.00
N ALA A 183 4.74 21.51 -7.88
CA ALA A 183 5.17 22.34 -9.00
C ALA A 183 6.20 21.66 -9.94
N ASP A 184 6.90 20.63 -9.45
CA ASP A 184 7.89 19.86 -10.20
C ASP A 184 7.29 18.58 -10.84
N GLY A 185 6.05 18.24 -10.46
CA GLY A 185 5.22 17.19 -11.03
C GLY A 185 5.20 15.88 -10.23
N TYR A 186 5.77 15.86 -9.03
CA TYR A 186 5.72 14.68 -8.14
C TYR A 186 4.39 14.61 -7.39
N ALA A 187 3.95 13.39 -7.11
CA ALA A 187 2.68 13.16 -6.41
C ALA A 187 2.81 13.26 -4.89
N GLN A 188 1.72 13.63 -4.22
CA GLN A 188 1.69 13.67 -2.77
C GLN A 188 1.32 12.30 -2.17
N VAL A 189 2.16 11.78 -1.26
CA VAL A 189 1.85 10.62 -0.41
C VAL A 189 0.79 10.97 0.63
N VAL A 190 -0.09 10.01 0.91
CA VAL A 190 -1.01 10.02 2.05
C VAL A 190 -0.36 9.31 3.23
N ALA A 191 -0.40 9.90 4.43
CA ALA A 191 0.14 9.27 5.64
C ALA A 191 -0.71 8.07 6.08
N PRO A 192 -0.13 7.04 6.74
CA PRO A 192 -0.90 5.89 7.23
C PRO A 192 -2.05 6.28 8.17
N ASP A 193 -1.86 7.34 8.97
CA ASP A 193 -2.77 7.87 9.98
C ASP A 193 -3.58 9.10 9.49
N ASP A 194 -3.72 9.30 8.19
CA ASP A 194 -4.25 10.54 7.61
C ASP A 194 -5.73 10.81 7.92
N THR A 195 -5.96 11.60 8.97
CA THR A 195 -7.29 11.97 9.46
C THR A 195 -8.12 12.87 8.52
N ALA A 196 -7.57 13.31 7.37
CA ALA A 196 -8.30 14.08 6.36
C ALA A 196 -9.10 13.19 5.39
N LEU A 197 -8.87 11.88 5.39
CA LEU A 197 -9.68 10.89 4.66
C LEU A 197 -10.88 10.40 5.49
N SER A 198 -11.78 9.65 4.85
CA SER A 198 -12.90 8.99 5.52
C SER A 198 -12.40 7.92 6.49
N ILE A 199 -11.44 7.12 6.03
CA ILE A 199 -10.73 6.10 6.81
C ILE A 199 -9.22 6.37 6.70
N ALA A 200 -8.47 6.20 7.80
CA ALA A 200 -7.02 6.27 7.72
C ALA A 200 -6.49 5.05 6.92
N PRO A 201 -5.51 5.21 6.01
CA PRO A 201 -5.01 4.09 5.21
C PRO A 201 -4.60 2.84 5.99
N GLU A 202 -4.07 3.00 7.20
CA GLU A 202 -3.71 1.87 8.08
C GLU A 202 -4.92 1.11 8.66
N GLU A 203 -6.08 1.77 8.79
CA GLU A 203 -7.31 1.15 9.30
C GLU A 203 -8.11 0.40 8.20
N LEU A 204 -7.92 0.76 6.92
CA LEU A 204 -8.71 0.21 5.80
C LEU A 204 -8.83 -1.32 5.80
N PRO A 205 -7.74 -2.11 5.99
CA PRO A 205 -7.84 -3.56 6.03
C PRO A 205 -8.75 -4.09 7.15
N GLU A 206 -8.64 -3.54 8.36
CA GLU A 206 -9.47 -3.95 9.51
C GLU A 206 -10.93 -3.54 9.31
N LYS A 207 -11.18 -2.32 8.81
CA LYS A 207 -12.55 -1.88 8.48
C LYS A 207 -13.19 -2.76 7.42
N TYR A 208 -12.44 -3.17 6.39
CA TYR A 208 -12.96 -4.02 5.32
C TYR A 208 -13.23 -5.45 5.79
N GLY A 209 -12.32 -6.06 6.56
CA GLY A 209 -12.58 -7.36 7.22
C GLY A 209 -13.82 -7.31 8.13
N THR A 210 -13.96 -6.23 8.91
CA THR A 210 -15.16 -5.97 9.73
C THR A 210 -16.41 -5.85 8.87
N TYR A 211 -16.37 -5.11 7.75
CA TYR A 211 -17.49 -4.96 6.81
C TYR A 211 -17.94 -6.29 6.20
N LEU A 212 -16.99 -7.13 5.77
CA LEU A 212 -17.29 -8.46 5.22
C LEU A 212 -18.05 -9.33 6.22
N ALA A 213 -17.67 -9.28 7.50
CA ALA A 213 -18.35 -9.99 8.58
C ALA A 213 -19.67 -9.34 9.04
N GLN A 214 -19.74 -8.00 9.08
CA GLN A 214 -20.84 -7.22 9.66
C GLN A 214 -21.17 -6.02 8.76
N ASP A 215 -22.43 -5.91 8.33
CA ASP A 215 -22.84 -4.84 7.43
C ASP A 215 -22.61 -3.46 8.03
N SER A 216 -22.06 -2.54 7.24
CA SER A 216 -21.88 -1.15 7.63
C SER A 216 -21.84 -0.24 6.41
N ALA A 217 -22.32 1.00 6.56
CA ALA A 217 -22.38 1.98 5.48
C ALA A 217 -21.00 2.59 5.12
N VAL A 218 -19.90 1.90 5.43
CA VAL A 218 -18.52 2.40 5.31
C VAL A 218 -17.97 2.28 3.88
N PHE A 219 -18.43 1.27 3.13
CA PHE A 219 -18.00 1.01 1.76
C PHE A 219 -19.17 1.15 0.79
N ALA A 220 -18.89 1.65 -0.41
CA ALA A 220 -19.87 1.78 -1.48
C ALA A 220 -20.27 0.39 -2.03
N ASP A 221 -21.50 0.27 -2.51
CA ASP A 221 -22.01 -0.96 -3.13
C ASP A 221 -21.25 -1.33 -4.41
N GLY A 222 -20.90 -2.61 -4.56
CA GLY A 222 -20.01 -3.05 -5.63
C GLY A 222 -19.71 -4.56 -5.63
N PRO A 223 -18.96 -5.04 -6.64
CA PRO A 223 -18.62 -6.46 -6.79
C PRO A 223 -17.81 -7.00 -5.59
N TYR A 224 -16.88 -6.21 -5.08
CA TYR A 224 -15.99 -6.56 -3.97
C TYR A 224 -16.56 -6.20 -2.59
N THR A 225 -17.78 -5.69 -2.50
CA THR A 225 -18.39 -5.25 -1.24
C THR A 225 -19.71 -5.97 -0.98
N SER A 226 -20.85 -5.39 -1.33
CA SER A 226 -22.16 -5.96 -1.03
C SER A 226 -22.50 -7.18 -1.86
N GLN A 227 -21.97 -7.30 -3.09
CA GLN A 227 -22.13 -8.51 -3.90
C GLN A 227 -21.31 -9.68 -3.32
N GLU A 228 -20.06 -9.45 -2.93
CA GLU A 228 -19.22 -10.44 -2.24
C GLU A 228 -19.90 -10.93 -0.94
N ARG A 229 -20.39 -10.01 -0.11
CA ARG A 229 -21.15 -10.37 1.11
C ARG A 229 -22.41 -11.18 0.81
N THR A 230 -23.17 -10.78 -0.21
CA THR A 230 -24.34 -11.53 -0.69
C THR A 230 -23.94 -12.95 -1.14
N GLN A 231 -22.83 -13.08 -1.87
CA GLN A 231 -22.35 -14.36 -2.37
C GLN A 231 -21.87 -15.28 -1.24
N ARG A 232 -21.15 -14.74 -0.25
CA ARG A 232 -20.75 -15.44 0.99
C ARG A 232 -21.96 -15.92 1.78
N GLN A 233 -22.97 -15.08 1.98
CA GLN A 233 -24.21 -15.48 2.68
C GLN A 233 -24.95 -16.61 1.96
N GLN A 234 -25.05 -16.56 0.62
CA GLN A 234 -25.63 -17.64 -0.19
C GLN A 234 -24.81 -18.94 -0.15
N ASN A 235 -23.49 -18.85 0.05
CA ASN A 235 -22.58 -20.00 0.08
C ASN A 235 -22.33 -20.57 1.47
N ALA A 236 -22.63 -19.82 2.54
CA ALA A 236 -22.41 -20.17 3.95
C ALA A 236 -23.10 -21.48 4.37
N LYS A 237 -24.24 -21.82 3.76
CA LYS A 237 -24.99 -23.06 4.05
C LYS A 237 -25.47 -23.69 2.75
N ARG A 238 -24.88 -24.84 2.39
CA ARG A 238 -25.35 -25.72 1.32
C ARG A 238 -25.74 -27.08 1.93
N PRO A 239 -26.55 -27.91 1.26
CA PRO A 239 -26.88 -29.25 1.77
C PRO A 239 -25.61 -30.05 2.08
N GLY A 240 -25.44 -30.46 3.34
CA GLY A 240 -24.29 -31.25 3.79
C GLY A 240 -22.97 -30.48 3.98
N ILE A 241 -22.87 -29.18 3.65
CA ILE A 241 -21.63 -28.38 3.80
C ILE A 241 -21.94 -26.99 4.39
N VAL A 242 -21.24 -26.65 5.47
CA VAL A 242 -21.20 -25.30 6.05
C VAL A 242 -19.91 -24.61 5.63
N ARG A 243 -19.96 -23.32 5.28
CA ARG A 243 -18.78 -22.48 5.06
C ARG A 243 -18.65 -21.41 6.13
N GLN A 244 -17.42 -21.18 6.56
CA GLN A 244 -17.03 -20.14 7.48
C GLN A 244 -15.91 -19.32 6.85
N TYR A 245 -15.92 -18.01 7.10
CA TYR A 245 -14.96 -17.06 6.57
C TYR A 245 -14.21 -16.39 7.72
N ILE A 246 -12.91 -16.17 7.54
CA ILE A 246 -12.07 -15.31 8.39
C ILE A 246 -11.31 -14.37 7.44
N ASP A 247 -11.36 -13.07 7.73
CA ASP A 247 -10.72 -12.03 6.93
C ASP A 247 -9.73 -11.27 7.83
N GLU A 248 -8.47 -11.23 7.43
CA GLU A 248 -7.37 -10.61 8.19
C GLU A 248 -6.75 -9.49 7.35
N GLY A 249 -6.60 -8.31 7.95
CA GLY A 249 -5.88 -7.21 7.31
C GLY A 249 -4.37 -7.41 7.44
N LEU A 250 -3.62 -7.30 6.34
CA LEU A 250 -2.16 -7.30 6.37
C LEU A 250 -1.65 -5.87 6.24
N THR A 251 -0.88 -5.41 7.22
CA THR A 251 -0.49 -3.99 7.39
C THR A 251 1.00 -3.72 7.64
N ASN A 252 1.82 -4.77 7.72
CA ASN A 252 3.23 -4.65 8.14
C ASN A 252 4.19 -4.96 6.98
N GLY A 253 5.35 -4.30 6.95
CA GLY A 253 6.38 -4.50 5.91
C GLY A 253 5.82 -4.25 4.52
N ASP A 254 6.13 -5.15 3.57
CA ASP A 254 5.68 -5.06 2.17
C ASP A 254 4.16 -5.20 1.95
N TYR A 255 3.39 -5.48 2.99
CA TYR A 255 1.93 -5.46 2.96
C TYR A 255 1.33 -4.12 3.40
N ALA A 256 2.16 -3.18 3.89
CA ALA A 256 1.70 -1.91 4.44
C ALA A 256 0.89 -1.10 3.40
N PRO A 257 -0.28 -0.54 3.78
CA PRO A 257 -1.05 0.30 2.88
C PRO A 257 -0.28 1.52 2.40
N VAL A 258 -0.41 1.84 1.12
CA VAL A 258 0.17 3.05 0.52
C VAL A 258 -0.89 3.83 -0.25
N GLY A 259 -0.82 5.16 -0.21
CA GLY A 259 -1.82 6.03 -0.84
C GLY A 259 -1.23 7.24 -1.56
N LEU A 260 -1.86 7.61 -2.67
CA LEU A 260 -1.61 8.83 -3.43
C LEU A 260 -2.81 9.78 -3.28
N ARG A 261 -2.56 11.04 -2.92
CA ARG A 261 -3.60 12.09 -2.83
C ARG A 261 -4.21 12.33 -4.21
N THR A 262 -5.53 12.39 -4.29
CA THR A 262 -6.27 12.78 -5.50
C THR A 262 -6.59 14.27 -5.49
N GLU A 263 -6.80 14.89 -6.66
CA GLU A 263 -7.03 16.35 -6.77
C GLU A 263 -8.31 16.84 -6.07
N ASP A 264 -9.29 15.96 -5.86
CA ASP A 264 -10.50 16.22 -5.07
C ASP A 264 -10.29 16.16 -3.54
N GLY A 265 -9.05 15.87 -3.09
CA GLY A 265 -8.66 15.75 -1.69
C GLY A 265 -8.76 14.34 -1.11
N GLY A 266 -9.36 13.39 -1.83
CA GLY A 266 -9.39 11.96 -1.46
C GLY A 266 -8.04 11.27 -1.66
N ALA A 267 -8.07 9.94 -1.79
CA ALA A 267 -6.89 9.15 -2.08
C ALA A 267 -7.20 7.90 -2.90
N LEU A 268 -6.28 7.54 -3.81
CA LEU A 268 -6.15 6.16 -4.25
C LEU A 268 -5.29 5.42 -3.23
N VAL A 269 -5.86 4.41 -2.57
CA VAL A 269 -5.15 3.61 -1.56
C VAL A 269 -5.08 2.16 -2.00
N PHE A 270 -3.90 1.57 -1.83
CA PHE A 270 -3.64 0.14 -2.00
C PHE A 270 -3.50 -0.49 -0.63
N PHE A 271 -4.12 -1.67 -0.44
CA PHE A 271 -3.98 -2.44 0.79
C PHE A 271 -4.18 -3.94 0.55
N THR A 272 -3.79 -4.76 1.52
CA THR A 272 -3.84 -6.22 1.41
C THR A 272 -4.78 -6.85 2.42
N MET A 273 -5.52 -7.87 1.97
CA MET A 273 -6.22 -8.81 2.85
C MET A 273 -5.69 -10.23 2.69
N ARG A 274 -5.75 -11.00 3.77
CA ARG A 274 -5.72 -12.47 3.77
C ARG A 274 -7.12 -12.98 4.08
N HIS A 275 -7.58 -13.98 3.33
CA HIS A 275 -8.90 -14.57 3.48
C HIS A 275 -8.79 -16.08 3.67
N TYR A 276 -9.50 -16.61 4.65
CA TYR A 276 -9.69 -18.04 4.85
C TYR A 276 -11.14 -18.43 4.59
N GLU A 277 -11.36 -19.43 3.74
CA GLU A 277 -12.65 -20.12 3.62
C GLU A 277 -12.50 -21.55 4.18
N LYS A 278 -13.18 -21.85 5.29
CA LYS A 278 -13.29 -23.22 5.81
C LYS A 278 -14.64 -23.82 5.42
N GLN A 279 -14.60 -24.86 4.59
CA GLN A 279 -15.74 -25.73 4.29
C GLN A 279 -15.70 -26.93 5.25
N THR A 280 -16.81 -27.21 5.94
CA THR A 280 -16.95 -28.36 6.85
C THR A 280 -18.13 -29.21 6.39
N ALA A 281 -17.89 -30.49 6.18
CA ALA A 281 -18.90 -31.44 5.74
C ALA A 281 -19.67 -32.07 6.92
N ALA A 282 -20.91 -32.48 6.65
CA ALA A 282 -21.64 -33.38 7.52
C ALA A 282 -21.08 -34.81 7.40
N GLN A 283 -21.26 -35.63 8.44
CA GLN A 283 -20.80 -37.01 8.45
C GLN A 283 -21.32 -37.80 7.23
N GLY A 284 -20.39 -38.38 6.45
CA GLY A 284 -20.73 -39.15 5.24
C GLY A 284 -21.01 -38.30 3.99
N VAL A 285 -20.69 -37.01 4.01
CA VAL A 285 -20.69 -36.12 2.83
C VAL A 285 -19.25 -35.83 2.44
N ASP A 286 -18.88 -36.12 1.20
CA ASP A 286 -17.55 -35.79 0.67
C ASP A 286 -17.45 -34.29 0.33
N ILE A 287 -16.28 -33.69 0.52
CA ILE A 287 -15.98 -32.32 0.05
C ILE A 287 -15.44 -32.40 -1.38
N PRO A 288 -16.17 -31.88 -2.40
CA PRO A 288 -15.74 -31.99 -3.79
C PRO A 288 -14.63 -30.98 -4.11
N VAL A 289 -13.38 -31.43 -4.04
CA VAL A 289 -12.23 -30.67 -4.56
C VAL A 289 -12.10 -30.95 -6.06
N ASN A 290 -12.69 -30.10 -6.89
CA ASN A 290 -12.64 -30.24 -8.35
C ASN A 290 -11.48 -29.46 -8.97
N ASP A 291 -11.19 -28.26 -8.45
CA ASP A 291 -10.15 -27.36 -8.92
C ASP A 291 -8.75 -27.98 -8.79
N GLU A 292 -7.95 -27.90 -9.87
CA GLU A 292 -6.61 -28.50 -9.92
C GLU A 292 -5.56 -27.69 -9.15
N ALA A 293 -5.68 -26.36 -9.09
CA ALA A 293 -4.78 -25.53 -8.30
C ALA A 293 -5.02 -25.75 -6.79
N VAL A 294 -6.27 -25.94 -6.37
CA VAL A 294 -6.59 -26.38 -5.00
C VAL A 294 -5.95 -27.74 -4.71
N LYS A 295 -6.17 -28.77 -5.55
CA LYS A 295 -5.51 -30.08 -5.37
C LYS A 295 -3.99 -29.97 -5.31
N ALA A 296 -3.41 -29.15 -6.18
CA ALA A 296 -1.97 -28.95 -6.26
C ALA A 296 -1.41 -28.29 -5.00
N LEU A 297 -2.10 -27.33 -4.39
CA LEU A 297 -1.68 -26.67 -3.14
C LEU A 297 -2.12 -27.44 -1.87
N MET A 298 -3.03 -28.40 -1.99
CA MET A 298 -3.62 -29.09 -0.84
C MET A 298 -2.62 -29.92 -0.06
N THR A 299 -2.56 -29.65 1.25
CA THR A 299 -1.94 -30.53 2.25
C THR A 299 -3.01 -31.34 2.95
N GLY A 300 -2.78 -32.63 3.20
CA GLY A 300 -3.77 -33.52 3.84
C GLY A 300 -4.90 -33.99 2.90
N GLU A 301 -5.92 -34.60 3.48
CA GLU A 301 -7.10 -35.15 2.79
C GLU A 301 -8.37 -34.50 3.37
N PRO A 302 -9.28 -33.92 2.56
CA PRO A 302 -10.41 -33.15 3.05
C PRO A 302 -11.58 -34.05 3.47
N LYS A 303 -11.45 -34.73 4.60
CA LYS A 303 -12.41 -35.75 5.08
C LYS A 303 -13.57 -35.15 5.86
N GLU A 304 -13.24 -34.23 6.77
CA GLU A 304 -14.20 -33.49 7.59
C GLU A 304 -14.22 -32.03 7.16
N SER A 305 -13.07 -31.47 6.76
CA SER A 305 -13.00 -30.08 6.32
C SER A 305 -11.93 -29.78 5.27
N LEU A 306 -12.17 -28.70 4.53
CA LEU A 306 -11.23 -28.08 3.60
C LEU A 306 -11.10 -26.61 3.97
N THR A 307 -9.88 -26.17 4.31
CA THR A 307 -9.55 -24.75 4.51
C THR A 307 -8.78 -24.25 3.30
N LEU A 308 -9.28 -23.22 2.64
CA LEU A 308 -8.62 -22.50 1.55
C LEU A 308 -8.07 -21.19 2.10
N GLU A 309 -6.87 -20.82 1.66
CA GLU A 309 -6.23 -19.54 1.97
C GLU A 309 -6.02 -18.73 0.69
N PHE A 310 -6.39 -17.46 0.74
CA PHE A 310 -6.20 -16.49 -0.33
C PHE A 310 -5.52 -15.23 0.20
N VAL A 311 -4.76 -14.57 -0.66
CA VAL A 311 -4.29 -13.19 -0.43
C VAL A 311 -4.84 -12.33 -1.56
N SER A 312 -5.18 -11.08 -1.26
CA SER A 312 -5.76 -10.14 -2.22
C SER A 312 -5.20 -8.72 -2.08
N ASN A 313 -4.79 -8.16 -3.22
CA ASN A 313 -4.48 -6.76 -3.43
C ASN A 313 -5.75 -5.98 -3.74
N GLN A 314 -5.94 -4.87 -3.05
CA GLN A 314 -7.05 -3.95 -3.24
C GLN A 314 -6.56 -2.63 -3.82
N ALA A 315 -7.38 -1.99 -4.63
CA ALA A 315 -7.23 -0.57 -4.97
C ALA A 315 -8.58 0.13 -4.77
N VAL A 316 -8.60 1.15 -3.91
CA VAL A 316 -9.82 1.86 -3.49
C VAL A 316 -9.65 3.37 -3.60
N LEU A 317 -10.75 4.08 -3.85
CA LEU A 317 -10.85 5.51 -3.62
C LEU A 317 -11.41 5.74 -2.22
N ASP A 318 -10.61 6.33 -1.34
CA ASP A 318 -11.04 6.85 -0.04
C ASP A 318 -11.36 8.35 -0.20
N PRO A 319 -12.61 8.80 -0.04
CA PRO A 319 -12.96 10.19 -0.23
C PRO A 319 -12.41 11.07 0.90
N ALA A 320 -12.20 12.36 0.60
CA ALA A 320 -11.92 13.34 1.65
C ALA A 320 -13.03 13.32 2.71
N LYS A 321 -12.67 13.46 3.99
CA LYS A 321 -13.63 13.51 5.12
C LYS A 321 -14.65 14.64 5.01
N THR A 322 -14.36 15.67 4.21
CA THR A 322 -15.24 16.79 3.90
C THR A 322 -16.18 16.55 2.72
N ALA A 323 -16.05 15.42 2.02
CA ALA A 323 -16.96 15.03 0.94
C ALA A 323 -18.37 14.73 1.47
N SER A 324 -19.38 14.95 0.64
CA SER A 324 -20.79 14.67 0.97
C SER A 324 -21.11 13.19 1.01
N ASP A 325 -20.36 12.40 0.23
CA ASP A 325 -20.32 10.95 0.32
C ASP A 325 -18.97 10.55 0.92
N GLN A 326 -19.01 9.75 1.97
CA GLN A 326 -17.85 9.28 2.73
C GLN A 326 -17.59 7.79 2.53
N GLN A 327 -18.32 7.13 1.63
CA GLN A 327 -18.16 5.71 1.36
C GLN A 327 -16.89 5.44 0.56
N VAL A 328 -16.06 4.51 1.03
CA VAL A 328 -14.87 4.06 0.30
C VAL A 328 -15.30 3.20 -0.88
N LYS A 329 -14.84 3.55 -2.10
CA LYS A 329 -15.20 2.86 -3.34
C LYS A 329 -14.08 1.92 -3.77
N PHE A 330 -14.37 0.64 -3.94
CA PHE A 330 -13.44 -0.28 -4.59
C PHE A 330 -13.37 -0.03 -6.11
N LEU A 331 -12.14 0.07 -6.63
CA LEU A 331 -11.85 0.07 -8.07
C LEU A 331 -11.43 -1.30 -8.57
N SER A 332 -10.68 -2.05 -7.75
CA SER A 332 -10.10 -3.34 -8.14
C SER A 332 -9.82 -4.24 -6.94
N GLN A 333 -9.98 -5.54 -7.15
CA GLN A 333 -9.41 -6.59 -6.31
C GLN A 333 -8.71 -7.60 -7.21
N VAL A 334 -7.43 -7.88 -6.95
CA VAL A 334 -6.68 -8.98 -7.55
C VAL A 334 -6.24 -9.91 -6.43
N GLY A 335 -6.65 -11.18 -6.47
CA GLY A 335 -6.30 -12.15 -5.44
C GLY A 335 -6.02 -13.53 -6.00
N GLY A 336 -5.34 -14.34 -5.20
CA GLY A 336 -4.91 -15.69 -5.59
C GLY A 336 -4.95 -16.66 -4.41
N LEU A 337 -5.13 -17.94 -4.73
CA LEU A 337 -5.06 -19.04 -3.76
C LEU A 337 -3.59 -19.25 -3.35
N THR A 338 -3.27 -19.01 -2.08
CA THR A 338 -1.90 -19.16 -1.54
C THR A 338 -1.66 -20.54 -0.96
N GLY A 339 -2.71 -21.19 -0.45
CA GLY A 339 -2.66 -22.52 0.16
C GLY A 339 -4.03 -23.21 0.28
N ALA A 340 -4.00 -24.53 0.49
CA ALA A 340 -5.17 -25.34 0.80
C ALA A 340 -4.80 -26.45 1.80
N ARG A 341 -5.74 -26.81 2.68
CA ARG A 341 -5.57 -27.86 3.68
C ARG A 341 -6.83 -28.68 3.87
N GLY A 342 -6.74 -29.98 3.66
CA GLY A 342 -7.73 -30.97 4.06
C GLY A 342 -7.45 -31.51 5.46
N GLU A 343 -8.51 -31.70 6.25
CA GLU A 343 -8.50 -32.36 7.57
C GLU A 343 -9.57 -33.45 7.63
#